data_AF-A0A9P8VL21-F1
#
_entry.id   AF-A0A9P8VL21-F1
#
_cell.length_a   1.000
_cell.length_b   1.000
_cell.length_c   1.000
_cell.angle_alpha   90.00
_cell.angle_beta   90.00
_cell.angle_gamma   90.00
#
_symmetry.space_group_name_H-M   'P 1'
#
loop_
_entity.id
_entity.type
_entity.pdbx_description
1 polymer ?
#
loop_
_entity_poly.entity_id
_entity_poly.type
_entity_poly.pdbx_seq_one_letter_code
_entity_poly.pdbx_strand_id
1 'polypeptide(L)'
;MDLTTPSSAPSIFKRCLEVKSSLNHLHAAVDEEPRDDLSIKKDDIGDHLDRFLLWAGSLGALRDPKSRLSLDQRLSSTPEVREKILRRFANIEEAIEDLQAILSRDRPTRQMASAPSSPSGNGSDDDDEVESLDDESDADDEAHMMLEIISESIKTLFKIAVIIRKSGTRDRFSKALQMSTSSFSDVHDIDYVRQRHPKLRQHSRPESVTERLGSAISKRRQFIAYVGIIALGLPKSMTKSRRMRRQSWSRARLQPFSLRIAT
;
A
#
# COMPACT_ATOMS: atom_id res chain seq x y z
N MET A 1 -38.49 -5.33 -14.41
CA MET A 1 -37.38 -4.35 -14.36
C MET A 1 -36.35 -4.93 -13.45
N ASP A 2 -35.39 -5.66 -14.02
CA ASP A 2 -34.38 -6.39 -13.26
C ASP A 2 -33.44 -5.43 -12.56
N LEU A 3 -33.35 -5.62 -11.25
CA LEU A 3 -32.35 -4.99 -10.39
C LEU A 3 -31.03 -5.71 -10.65
N THR A 4 -30.25 -5.23 -11.62
CA THR A 4 -28.84 -5.57 -11.75
C THR A 4 -28.12 -5.06 -10.51
N THR A 5 -27.95 -5.95 -9.54
CA THR A 5 -27.04 -5.75 -8.42
C THR A 5 -25.65 -5.44 -9.02
N PRO A 6 -24.96 -4.37 -8.57
CA PRO A 6 -23.63 -4.11 -9.06
C PRO A 6 -22.75 -5.26 -8.59
N SER A 7 -22.28 -6.05 -9.57
CA SER A 7 -21.23 -7.05 -9.42
C SER A 7 -20.20 -6.53 -8.41
N SER A 8 -20.18 -7.14 -7.22
CA SER A 8 -19.34 -6.72 -6.11
C SER A 8 -17.90 -6.97 -6.52
N ALA A 9 -17.25 -5.94 -7.07
CA ALA A 9 -15.84 -5.99 -7.43
C ALA A 9 -15.04 -6.63 -6.28
N PRO A 10 -14.12 -7.57 -6.56
CA PRO A 10 -13.47 -8.37 -5.54
C PRO A 10 -12.66 -7.49 -4.58
N SER A 11 -12.87 -7.67 -3.27
CA SER A 11 -12.17 -6.89 -2.24
C SER A 11 -10.67 -7.16 -2.32
N ILE A 12 -9.86 -6.10 -2.16
CA ILE A 12 -8.40 -6.21 -2.14
C ILE A 12 -7.98 -7.11 -0.98
N PHE A 13 -8.62 -6.98 0.17
CA PHE A 13 -8.42 -7.87 1.32
C PHE A 13 -8.55 -9.35 0.96
N LYS A 14 -9.64 -9.74 0.29
CA LYS A 14 -9.90 -11.14 -0.07
C LYS A 14 -8.81 -11.67 -1.01
N ARG A 15 -8.54 -10.94 -2.09
CA ARG A 15 -7.51 -11.32 -3.07
C ARG A 15 -6.11 -11.34 -2.47
N CYS A 16 -5.82 -10.42 -1.54
CA CYS A 16 -4.54 -10.40 -0.83
C CYS A 16 -4.35 -11.64 0.07
N LEU A 17 -5.43 -12.17 0.65
CA LEU A 17 -5.39 -13.43 1.41
C LEU A 17 -5.19 -14.63 0.49
N GLU A 18 -5.82 -14.63 -0.68
CA GLU A 18 -5.65 -15.69 -1.68
C GLU A 18 -4.20 -15.76 -2.16
N VAL A 19 -3.62 -14.66 -2.64
CA VAL A 19 -2.19 -14.58 -3.01
C VAL A 19 -1.28 -15.03 -1.87
N LYS A 20 -1.56 -14.59 -0.64
CA LYS A 20 -0.80 -15.02 0.55
C LYS A 20 -0.87 -16.53 0.70
N SER A 21 -2.06 -17.13 0.59
CA SER A 21 -2.25 -18.57 0.71
C SER A 21 -1.48 -19.32 -0.37
N SER A 22 -1.57 -18.88 -1.63
CA SER A 22 -0.87 -19.50 -2.76
C SER A 22 0.65 -19.46 -2.57
N LEU A 23 1.22 -18.33 -2.14
CA LEU A 23 2.65 -18.25 -1.82
C LEU A 23 3.07 -19.17 -0.65
N ASN A 24 2.23 -19.31 0.38
CA ASN A 24 2.51 -20.24 1.49
C ASN A 24 2.45 -21.70 1.04
N HIS A 25 1.48 -22.05 0.18
CA HIS A 25 1.39 -23.39 -0.39
C HIS A 25 2.60 -23.70 -1.27
N LEU A 26 3.01 -22.77 -2.14
CA LEU A 26 4.22 -22.92 -2.96
C LEU A 26 5.47 -23.08 -2.09
N HIS A 27 5.63 -22.25 -1.05
CA HIS A 27 6.76 -22.35 -0.12
C HIS A 27 6.81 -23.69 0.63
N ALA A 28 5.65 -24.27 0.95
CA ALA A 28 5.57 -25.59 1.58
C ALA A 28 5.83 -26.74 0.57
N ALA A 29 5.37 -26.60 -0.67
CA ALA A 29 5.54 -27.62 -1.70
C ALA A 29 7.03 -27.87 -2.03
N VAL A 30 7.86 -26.83 -2.00
CA VAL A 30 9.31 -26.96 -2.24
C VAL A 30 10.05 -27.73 -1.12
N ASP A 31 9.51 -27.81 0.10
CA ASP A 31 10.06 -28.70 1.15
C ASP A 31 9.73 -30.17 0.91
N GLU A 32 8.52 -30.45 0.42
CA GLU A 32 8.01 -31.81 0.26
C GLU A 32 8.57 -32.48 -1.00
N GLU A 33 8.90 -31.69 -2.02
CA GLU A 33 9.41 -32.15 -3.31
C GLU A 33 10.77 -31.50 -3.62
N PRO A 34 11.85 -31.85 -2.89
CA PRO A 34 13.19 -31.38 -3.20
C PRO A 34 13.61 -31.94 -4.56
N ARG A 35 13.62 -31.06 -5.53
CA ARG A 35 14.17 -31.22 -6.88
C ARG A 35 15.64 -30.87 -6.80
N ASP A 36 16.53 -31.85 -6.91
CA ASP A 36 17.98 -31.59 -7.01
C ASP A 36 18.35 -30.98 -8.39
N ASP A 37 17.43 -31.04 -9.36
CA ASP A 37 17.49 -30.56 -10.74
C ASP A 37 17.14 -29.08 -10.92
N LEU A 38 16.25 -28.52 -10.10
CA LEU A 38 15.85 -27.12 -10.19
C LEU A 38 16.70 -26.23 -9.26
N SER A 39 17.23 -25.12 -9.77
CA SER A 39 18.04 -24.20 -8.95
C SER A 39 17.20 -23.33 -8.00
N ILE A 40 15.87 -23.51 -7.97
CA ILE A 40 14.95 -22.73 -7.12
C ILE A 40 15.09 -23.14 -5.67
N LYS A 41 15.51 -22.19 -4.83
CA LYS A 41 15.59 -22.41 -3.40
C LYS A 41 14.30 -21.98 -2.73
N LYS A 42 13.91 -22.73 -1.72
CA LYS A 42 12.84 -22.34 -0.80
C LYS A 42 13.02 -20.91 -0.25
N ASP A 43 14.26 -20.55 0.05
CA ASP A 43 14.61 -19.22 0.56
C ASP A 43 14.20 -18.11 -0.43
N ASP A 44 14.30 -18.34 -1.75
CA ASP A 44 13.89 -17.37 -2.77
C ASP A 44 12.37 -17.12 -2.73
N ILE A 45 11.58 -18.18 -2.59
CA ILE A 45 10.11 -18.09 -2.43
C ILE A 45 9.76 -17.41 -1.09
N GLY A 46 10.49 -17.73 -0.02
CA GLY A 46 10.36 -17.09 1.29
C GLY A 46 10.60 -15.58 1.20
N ASP A 47 11.64 -15.17 0.47
CA ASP A 47 11.97 -13.78 0.19
C ASP A 47 10.83 -13.04 -0.54
N HIS A 48 10.20 -13.69 -1.52
CA HIS A 48 9.04 -13.13 -2.23
C HIS A 48 7.82 -13.00 -1.32
N LEU A 49 7.54 -14.02 -0.49
CA LEU A 49 6.46 -13.98 0.50
C LEU A 49 6.66 -12.84 1.50
N ASP A 50 7.86 -12.68 2.05
CA ASP A 50 8.19 -11.63 3.01
C ASP A 50 8.03 -10.23 2.40
N ARG A 51 8.52 -10.04 1.17
CA ARG A 51 8.36 -8.77 0.44
C ARG A 51 6.88 -8.47 0.17
N PHE A 52 6.09 -9.48 -0.19
CA PHE A 52 4.64 -9.32 -0.38
C PHE A 52 3.92 -8.94 0.92
N LEU A 53 4.24 -9.62 2.03
CA LEU A 53 3.66 -9.32 3.35
C LEU A 53 4.07 -7.93 3.84
N LEU A 54 5.32 -7.52 3.60
CA LEU A 54 5.79 -6.18 3.91
C LEU A 54 4.99 -5.12 3.13
N TRP A 55 4.78 -5.33 1.83
CA TRP A 55 3.92 -4.46 1.04
C TRP A 55 2.50 -4.38 1.63
N ALA A 56 1.89 -5.54 1.89
CA ALA A 56 0.52 -5.66 2.37
C ALA A 56 0.33 -4.99 3.74
N GLY A 57 1.26 -5.22 4.67
CA GLY A 57 1.29 -4.59 5.99
C GLY A 57 1.47 -3.07 5.91
N SER A 58 2.37 -2.61 5.03
CA SER A 58 2.69 -1.18 4.89
C SER A 58 1.52 -0.33 4.35
N LEU A 59 0.54 -0.96 3.70
CA LEU A 59 -0.65 -0.29 3.18
C LEU A 59 -1.95 -0.67 3.89
N GLY A 60 -1.92 -1.65 4.80
CA GLY A 60 -3.12 -2.17 5.43
C GLY A 60 -4.02 -2.95 4.47
N ALA A 61 -3.44 -3.68 3.52
CA ALA A 61 -4.19 -4.54 2.59
C ALA A 61 -4.86 -5.72 3.32
N LEU A 62 -4.25 -6.21 4.41
CA LEU A 62 -4.78 -7.29 5.26
C LEU A 62 -5.65 -6.77 6.43
N ARG A 63 -6.10 -5.52 6.38
CA ARG A 63 -7.02 -4.98 7.39
C ARG A 63 -8.45 -5.23 6.96
N ASP A 64 -9.34 -5.36 7.95
CA ASP A 64 -10.78 -5.49 7.71
C ASP A 64 -11.26 -4.45 6.68
N PRO A 65 -11.96 -4.87 5.61
CA PRO A 65 -12.38 -3.99 4.51
C PRO A 65 -13.23 -2.80 4.95
N LYS A 66 -13.91 -2.86 6.11
CA LYS A 66 -14.74 -1.79 6.65
C LYS A 66 -13.94 -0.78 7.48
N SER A 67 -12.70 -1.11 7.85
CA SER A 67 -11.82 -0.21 8.59
C SER A 67 -11.40 0.98 7.73
N ARG A 68 -11.47 2.20 8.27
CA ARG A 68 -11.01 3.43 7.57
C ARG A 68 -9.51 3.39 7.21
N LEU A 69 -8.75 2.53 7.87
CA LEU A 69 -7.33 2.34 7.64
C LEU A 69 -7.02 1.21 6.65
N SER A 70 -8.05 0.51 6.15
CA SER A 70 -7.89 -0.52 5.13
C SER A 70 -7.57 0.10 3.77
N LEU A 71 -6.87 -0.67 2.95
CA LEU A 71 -6.58 -0.28 1.58
C LEU A 71 -7.86 -0.17 0.75
N ASP A 72 -8.84 -1.07 0.98
CA ASP A 72 -10.16 -1.02 0.35
C ASP A 72 -10.89 0.31 0.58
N GLN A 73 -10.99 0.78 1.83
CA GLN A 73 -11.65 2.07 2.10
C GLN A 73 -10.87 3.25 1.51
N ARG A 74 -9.54 3.20 1.59
CA ARG A 74 -8.67 4.28 1.08
C ARG A 74 -8.74 4.41 -0.44
N LEU A 75 -9.01 3.32 -1.16
CA LEU A 75 -9.14 3.30 -2.61
C LEU A 75 -10.60 3.30 -3.10
N SER A 76 -11.58 3.42 -2.20
CA SER A 76 -13.01 3.48 -2.56
C SER A 76 -13.33 4.62 -3.53
N SER A 77 -12.59 5.74 -3.47
CA SER A 77 -12.71 6.88 -4.38
C SER A 77 -11.76 6.85 -5.57
N THR A 78 -11.02 5.75 -5.79
CA THR A 78 -10.02 5.65 -6.87
C THR A 78 -9.98 4.22 -7.44
N PRO A 79 -11.02 3.84 -8.21
CA PRO A 79 -11.19 2.47 -8.71
C PRO A 79 -10.06 2.03 -9.65
N GLU A 80 -9.48 2.94 -10.44
CA GLU A 80 -8.39 2.63 -11.38
C GLU A 80 -7.14 2.07 -10.68
N VAL A 81 -6.78 2.62 -9.51
CA VAL A 81 -5.62 2.16 -8.75
C VAL A 81 -5.91 0.80 -8.12
N ARG A 82 -7.15 0.60 -7.66
CA ARG A 82 -7.60 -0.69 -7.16
C ARG A 82 -7.52 -1.77 -8.24
N GLU A 83 -8.02 -1.50 -9.44
CA GLU A 83 -7.96 -2.44 -10.56
C GLU A 83 -6.50 -2.81 -10.90
N LYS A 84 -5.60 -1.83 -10.93
CA LYS A 84 -4.16 -2.07 -11.16
C LYS A 84 -3.55 -3.01 -10.11
N ILE A 85 -3.92 -2.86 -8.83
CA ILE A 85 -3.47 -3.76 -7.77
C ILE A 85 -4.02 -5.17 -7.98
N LEU A 86 -5.32 -5.29 -8.26
CA LEU A 86 -5.96 -6.58 -8.50
C LEU A 86 -5.36 -7.32 -9.70
N ARG A 87 -5.01 -6.60 -10.77
CA ARG A 87 -4.30 -7.16 -11.91
C ARG A 87 -2.94 -7.70 -11.52
N ARG A 88 -2.19 -6.99 -10.67
CA ARG A 88 -0.90 -7.50 -10.16
C ARG A 88 -1.06 -8.73 -9.28
N PHE A 89 -2.13 -8.83 -8.51
CA PHE A 89 -2.44 -10.06 -7.77
C PHE A 89 -2.74 -11.23 -8.70
N ALA A 90 -3.50 -11.01 -9.76
CA ALA A 90 -3.76 -12.04 -10.77
C ALA A 90 -2.46 -12.54 -11.42
N ASN A 91 -1.58 -11.63 -11.85
CA ASN A 91 -0.28 -12.01 -12.42
C ASN A 91 0.59 -12.82 -11.44
N ILE A 92 0.52 -12.52 -10.13
CA ILE A 92 1.28 -13.28 -9.12
C ILE A 92 0.66 -14.68 -8.96
N GLU A 93 -0.67 -14.79 -8.91
CA GLU A 93 -1.33 -16.09 -8.79
C GLU A 93 -1.09 -16.97 -10.01
N GLU A 94 -1.23 -16.43 -11.22
CA GLU A 94 -0.94 -17.14 -12.48
C GLU A 94 0.49 -17.68 -12.49
N ALA A 95 1.49 -16.83 -12.18
CA ALA A 95 2.88 -17.28 -12.11
C ALA A 95 3.14 -18.32 -10.99
N ILE A 96 2.38 -18.28 -9.89
CA ILE A 96 2.47 -19.31 -8.84
C ILE A 96 1.86 -20.63 -9.32
N GLU A 97 0.71 -20.58 -9.99
CA GLU A 97 0.04 -21.76 -10.54
C GLU A 97 0.92 -22.44 -11.61
N ASP A 98 1.51 -21.65 -12.51
CA ASP A 98 2.44 -22.14 -13.52
C ASP A 98 3.69 -22.76 -12.87
N LEU A 99 4.27 -22.09 -11.86
CA LEU A 99 5.42 -22.64 -11.13
C LEU A 99 5.06 -23.94 -10.38
N GLN A 100 3.87 -24.03 -9.80
CA GLN A 100 3.39 -25.28 -9.19
C GLN A 100 3.18 -26.39 -10.22
N ALA A 101 2.72 -26.04 -11.42
CA ALA A 101 2.56 -27.00 -12.51
C ALA A 101 3.93 -27.54 -12.96
N ILE A 102 4.96 -26.68 -13.09
CA ILE A 102 6.33 -27.09 -13.41
C ILE A 102 6.86 -28.04 -12.33
N LEU A 103 6.69 -27.68 -11.05
CA LEU A 103 7.09 -28.52 -9.92
C LEU A 103 6.35 -29.87 -9.90
N SER A 104 5.09 -29.92 -10.35
CA SER A 104 4.27 -31.14 -10.37
C SER A 104 4.46 -32.01 -11.62
N ARG A 105 4.87 -31.42 -12.76
CA ARG A 105 4.84 -32.05 -14.10
C ARG A 105 5.84 -33.20 -14.25
N ASP A 106 6.86 -33.26 -13.41
CA ASP A 106 7.90 -34.28 -13.49
C ASP A 106 7.71 -35.40 -12.47
N ARG A 107 6.44 -35.74 -12.20
CA ARG A 107 6.11 -37.08 -11.73
C ARG A 107 6.04 -37.98 -12.96
N PRO A 108 7.14 -38.58 -13.46
CA PRO A 108 7.00 -39.62 -14.45
C PRO A 108 6.14 -40.69 -13.80
N THR A 109 5.15 -41.15 -14.54
CA THR A 109 4.23 -42.25 -14.23
C THR A 109 4.97 -43.43 -13.58
N ARG A 110 5.24 -43.38 -12.27
CA ARG A 110 5.83 -44.48 -11.47
C ARG A 110 4.78 -45.54 -11.13
N GLN A 111 3.70 -45.58 -11.90
CA GLN A 111 2.65 -46.60 -11.90
C GLN A 111 2.55 -47.29 -13.27
N MET A 112 3.67 -47.59 -13.91
CA MET A 112 3.71 -48.56 -15.01
C MET A 112 4.89 -49.52 -14.82
N ALA A 113 4.97 -50.15 -13.64
CA ALA A 113 5.92 -51.24 -13.42
C ALA A 113 5.39 -52.24 -12.38
N SER A 114 4.28 -52.90 -12.71
CA SER A 114 3.97 -54.20 -12.11
C SER A 114 3.13 -55.02 -13.08
N ALA A 115 3.79 -55.49 -14.14
CA ALA A 115 3.37 -56.68 -14.88
C ALA A 115 4.46 -57.74 -14.70
N PRO A 116 4.16 -58.94 -14.18
CA PRO A 116 5.16 -59.98 -14.03
C PRO A 116 5.50 -60.58 -15.39
N SER A 117 6.80 -60.54 -15.68
CA SER A 117 7.60 -61.29 -16.65
C SER A 117 6.97 -62.55 -17.27
N SER A 118 7.08 -62.66 -18.59
CA SER A 118 7.28 -63.93 -19.30
C SER A 118 8.42 -63.78 -20.33
N PRO A 119 9.36 -64.74 -20.43
CA PRO A 119 10.55 -64.60 -21.27
C PRO A 119 10.34 -65.30 -22.62
N SER A 120 10.58 -64.61 -23.74
CA SER A 120 11.08 -65.23 -24.97
C SER A 120 11.37 -64.21 -26.06
N GLY A 121 12.57 -64.32 -26.65
CA GLY A 121 12.74 -64.09 -28.08
C GLY A 121 13.58 -62.89 -28.50
N ASN A 122 14.90 -63.03 -28.36
CA ASN A 122 15.91 -62.76 -29.39
C ASN A 122 15.74 -61.58 -30.37
N GLY A 123 16.70 -60.64 -30.31
CA GLY A 123 17.27 -59.99 -31.48
C GLY A 123 16.82 -58.54 -31.76
N SER A 124 17.64 -57.57 -31.36
CA SER A 124 18.36 -56.69 -32.29
C SER A 124 19.11 -55.62 -31.49
N ASP A 125 20.35 -55.43 -31.89
CA ASP A 125 21.22 -54.30 -31.56
C ASP A 125 20.59 -53.03 -32.15
N ASP A 126 20.31 -52.03 -31.31
CA ASP A 126 20.27 -50.60 -31.66
C ASP A 126 20.27 -49.81 -30.34
N ASP A 127 21.45 -49.29 -30.01
CA ASP A 127 21.67 -48.28 -28.98
C ASP A 127 20.98 -46.97 -29.41
N ASP A 128 19.76 -46.75 -28.92
CA ASP A 128 19.13 -45.42 -28.89
C ASP A 128 18.91 -45.00 -27.42
N GLU A 129 20.01 -44.78 -26.70
CA GLU A 129 20.02 -43.89 -25.53
C GLU A 129 19.98 -42.45 -26.03
N VAL A 130 18.79 -41.99 -26.44
CA VAL A 130 18.49 -40.56 -26.55
C VAL A 130 18.30 -40.01 -25.15
N GLU A 131 19.41 -39.65 -24.49
CA GLU A 131 19.35 -38.86 -23.27
C GLU A 131 18.60 -37.54 -23.55
N SER A 132 17.47 -37.38 -22.87
CA SER A 132 16.61 -36.21 -22.85
C SER A 132 17.26 -35.06 -22.06
N LEU A 133 18.42 -34.57 -22.50
CA LEU A 133 19.17 -33.49 -21.84
C LEU A 133 18.63 -32.08 -22.15
N ASP A 134 17.76 -31.94 -23.15
CA ASP A 134 17.24 -30.62 -23.56
C ASP A 134 16.05 -30.14 -22.70
N ASP A 135 15.25 -31.04 -22.12
CA ASP A 135 13.99 -30.69 -21.42
C ASP A 135 14.20 -30.12 -20.00
N GLU A 136 15.29 -30.51 -19.32
CA GLU A 136 15.58 -30.06 -17.94
C GLU A 136 16.03 -28.59 -17.89
N SER A 137 16.85 -28.16 -18.86
CA SER A 137 17.32 -26.76 -18.92
C SER A 137 16.18 -25.78 -19.24
N ASP A 138 15.21 -26.21 -20.06
CA ASP A 138 14.04 -25.42 -20.41
C ASP A 138 13.09 -25.26 -19.21
N ALA A 139 12.95 -26.30 -18.36
CA ALA A 139 12.12 -26.25 -17.15
C ALA A 139 12.69 -25.33 -16.07
N ASP A 140 14.02 -25.36 -15.85
CA ASP A 140 14.68 -24.44 -14.90
C ASP A 140 14.55 -22.97 -15.38
N ASP A 141 14.76 -22.71 -16.66
CA ASP A 141 14.56 -21.38 -17.25
C ASP A 141 13.11 -20.90 -17.12
N GLU A 142 12.12 -21.76 -17.37
CA GLU A 142 10.70 -21.44 -17.19
C GLU A 142 10.37 -21.08 -15.74
N ALA A 143 10.90 -21.85 -14.80
CA ALA A 143 10.67 -21.64 -13.39
C ALA A 143 11.31 -20.31 -12.90
N HIS A 144 12.50 -19.96 -13.40
CA HIS A 144 13.12 -18.65 -13.17
C HIS A 144 12.30 -17.49 -13.75
N MET A 145 11.72 -17.66 -14.94
CA MET A 145 10.83 -16.66 -15.53
C MET A 145 9.60 -16.40 -14.64
N MET A 146 9.00 -17.45 -14.06
CA MET A 146 7.87 -17.29 -13.13
C MET A 146 8.25 -16.52 -11.86
N LEU A 147 9.40 -16.83 -11.26
CA LEU A 147 9.92 -16.07 -10.12
C LEU A 147 10.19 -14.60 -10.47
N GLU A 148 10.68 -14.32 -11.67
CA GLU A 148 10.87 -12.95 -12.15
C GLU A 148 9.54 -12.19 -12.29
N ILE A 149 8.49 -12.84 -12.82
CA ILE A 149 7.15 -12.26 -12.92
C ILE A 149 6.59 -11.92 -11.53
N ILE A 150 6.74 -12.81 -10.56
CA ILE A 150 6.35 -12.57 -9.16
C ILE A 150 7.13 -11.37 -8.61
N SER A 151 8.45 -11.36 -8.81
CA SER A 151 9.35 -10.29 -8.36
C SER A 151 8.97 -8.92 -8.92
N GLU A 152 8.77 -8.80 -10.24
CA GLU A 152 8.40 -7.52 -10.87
C GLU A 152 6.98 -7.09 -10.51
N SER A 153 6.06 -8.04 -10.35
CA SER A 153 4.70 -7.73 -9.87
C SER A 153 4.73 -7.12 -8.46
N ILE A 154 5.51 -7.69 -7.54
CA ILE A 154 5.72 -7.14 -6.19
C ILE A 154 6.41 -5.77 -6.25
N LYS A 155 7.48 -5.60 -7.05
CA LYS A 155 8.13 -4.29 -7.24
C LYS A 155 7.12 -3.25 -7.74
N THR A 156 6.26 -3.62 -8.68
CA THR A 156 5.21 -2.73 -9.20
C THR A 156 4.17 -2.38 -8.16
N LEU A 157 3.79 -3.32 -7.30
CA LEU A 157 2.92 -3.06 -6.14
C LEU A 157 3.54 -2.02 -5.19
N PHE A 158 4.85 -2.08 -4.92
CA PHE A 158 5.55 -1.04 -4.15
C PHE A 158 5.56 0.33 -4.85
N LYS A 159 5.77 0.37 -6.18
CA LYS A 159 5.66 1.61 -6.96
C LYS A 159 4.26 2.23 -6.79
N ILE A 160 3.20 1.41 -6.87
CA ILE A 160 1.82 1.84 -6.60
C ILE A 160 1.65 2.34 -5.16
N ALA A 161 2.23 1.66 -4.17
CA ALA A 161 2.18 2.07 -2.76
C ALA A 161 2.73 3.49 -2.54
N VAL A 162 3.84 3.81 -3.20
CA VAL A 162 4.44 5.15 -3.15
C VAL A 162 3.47 6.19 -3.73
N ILE A 163 2.83 5.89 -4.86
CA ILE A 163 1.85 6.78 -5.50
C ILE A 163 0.67 7.03 -4.57
N ILE A 164 0.10 5.98 -3.97
CA ILE A 164 -1.03 6.08 -3.03
C ILE A 164 -0.68 6.97 -1.82
N ARG A 165 0.54 6.85 -1.28
CA ARG A 165 0.99 7.69 -0.17
C ARG A 165 1.15 9.16 -0.58
N LYS A 166 1.69 9.41 -1.79
CA LYS A 166 1.86 10.77 -2.32
C LYS A 166 0.52 11.45 -2.63
N SER A 167 -0.45 10.73 -3.20
CA SER A 167 -1.77 11.29 -3.50
C SER A 167 -2.61 11.52 -2.24
N GLY A 168 -2.58 10.61 -1.27
CA GLY A 168 -3.39 10.71 -0.04
C GLY A 168 -2.97 11.79 0.96
N THR A 169 -1.71 12.25 0.93
CA THR A 169 -1.25 13.37 1.76
C THR A 169 -1.62 14.71 1.14
N ARG A 170 -1.42 14.85 -0.17
CA ARG A 170 -1.73 16.09 -0.91
C ARG A 170 -3.22 16.34 -1.00
N ASP A 171 -4.04 15.31 -1.20
CA ASP A 171 -5.50 15.45 -1.24
C ASP A 171 -6.07 15.92 0.11
N ARG A 172 -5.61 15.36 1.24
CA ARG A 172 -6.04 15.80 2.57
C ARG A 172 -5.61 17.23 2.89
N PHE A 173 -4.42 17.63 2.48
CA PHE A 173 -3.95 19.00 2.65
C PHE A 173 -4.78 19.97 1.81
N SER A 174 -5.01 19.69 0.53
CA SER A 174 -5.89 20.49 -0.34
C SER A 174 -7.32 20.57 0.20
N LYS A 175 -7.89 19.45 0.64
CA LYS A 175 -9.22 19.40 1.28
C LYS A 175 -9.26 20.25 2.56
N ALA A 176 -8.20 20.24 3.36
CA ALA A 176 -8.12 21.09 4.54
C ALA A 176 -8.19 22.58 4.17
N LEU A 177 -7.44 23.00 3.14
CA LEU A 177 -7.46 24.38 2.65
C LEU A 177 -8.82 24.79 2.07
N GLN A 178 -9.49 23.89 1.34
CA GLN A 178 -10.81 24.14 0.74
C GLN A 178 -11.93 24.17 1.78
N MET A 179 -11.85 23.33 2.82
CA MET A 179 -12.90 23.22 3.84
C MET A 179 -12.86 24.36 4.86
N SER A 180 -11.71 25.02 5.03
CA SER A 180 -11.56 26.18 5.92
C SER A 180 -11.81 27.49 5.18
N THR A 181 -13.05 27.82 4.87
CA THR A 181 -13.39 29.08 4.20
C THR A 181 -13.21 30.35 5.06
N SER A 182 -12.71 30.29 6.32
CA SER A 182 -12.34 31.51 7.08
C SER A 182 -11.63 31.35 8.44
N SER A 183 -11.22 30.17 8.92
CA SER A 183 -10.90 30.04 10.36
C SER A 183 -9.49 30.48 10.81
N PHE A 184 -8.55 30.71 9.89
CA PHE A 184 -7.20 31.17 10.24
C PHE A 184 -6.78 32.25 9.25
N SER A 185 -6.88 33.51 9.67
CA SER A 185 -6.33 34.65 8.94
C SER A 185 -4.81 34.58 8.97
N ASP A 186 -4.19 34.76 7.80
CA ASP A 186 -2.75 34.81 7.63
C ASP A 186 -2.12 36.05 8.23
N VAL A 187 -2.87 37.15 8.33
CA VAL A 187 -2.43 38.41 8.97
C VAL A 187 -1.80 38.18 10.35
N HIS A 188 -2.44 37.36 11.20
CA HIS A 188 -1.92 37.09 12.54
C HIS A 188 -0.58 36.34 12.54
N ASP A 189 -0.42 35.38 11.63
CA ASP A 189 0.82 34.60 11.54
C ASP A 189 1.92 35.39 10.84
N ILE A 190 1.58 36.26 9.88
CA ILE A 190 2.48 37.22 9.24
C ILE A 190 3.00 38.22 10.27
N ASP A 191 2.12 38.82 11.06
CA ASP A 191 2.50 39.76 12.12
C ASP A 191 3.34 39.09 13.21
N TYR A 192 3.01 37.84 13.57
CA TYR A 192 3.82 37.05 14.50
C TYR A 192 5.24 36.85 13.97
N VAL A 193 5.40 36.44 12.70
CA VAL A 193 6.73 36.28 12.08
C VAL A 193 7.47 37.62 12.04
N ARG A 194 6.78 38.69 11.64
CA ARG A 194 7.31 40.05 11.58
C ARG A 194 7.84 40.53 12.93
N GLN A 195 7.10 40.26 14.01
CA GLN A 195 7.49 40.65 15.37
C GLN A 195 8.64 39.77 15.90
N ARG A 196 8.56 38.46 15.70
CA ARG A 196 9.52 37.49 16.26
C ARG A 196 10.87 37.49 15.54
N HIS A 197 10.89 37.88 14.26
CA HIS A 197 12.11 37.90 13.46
C HIS A 197 12.41 39.32 12.91
N PRO A 198 12.86 40.27 13.76
CA PRO A 198 13.18 41.64 13.35
C PRO A 198 14.22 41.73 12.22
N LYS A 199 15.11 40.73 12.11
CA LYS A 199 16.11 40.62 11.03
C LYS A 199 15.49 40.53 9.63
N LEU A 200 14.22 40.10 9.53
CA LEU A 200 13.47 40.07 8.27
C LEU A 200 12.96 41.45 7.84
N ARG A 201 13.01 42.46 8.73
CA ARG A 201 12.65 43.86 8.43
C ARG A 201 13.80 44.69 7.88
N GLN A 202 14.99 44.12 7.78
CA GLN A 202 16.12 44.82 7.19
C GLN A 202 15.83 45.08 5.71
N HIS A 203 16.05 46.30 5.25
CA HIS A 203 15.79 46.80 3.89
C HIS A 203 16.40 45.94 2.76
N SER A 204 17.33 45.05 3.11
CA SER A 204 17.99 44.10 2.20
C SER A 204 17.23 42.79 1.96
N ARG A 205 16.11 42.54 2.67
CA ARG A 205 15.29 41.33 2.46
C ARG A 205 13.90 41.68 1.93
N PRO A 206 13.39 40.90 0.95
CA PRO A 206 12.07 41.16 0.41
C PRO A 206 10.98 40.84 1.44
N GLU A 207 10.02 41.76 1.59
CA GLU A 207 8.86 41.61 2.48
C GLU A 207 8.07 40.31 2.21
N SER A 208 8.16 39.81 0.98
CA SER A 208 7.59 38.54 0.53
C SER A 208 8.04 37.32 1.33
N VAL A 209 9.19 37.34 2.02
CA VAL A 209 9.63 36.22 2.87
C VAL A 209 8.78 36.13 4.14
N THR A 210 8.49 37.27 4.76
CA THR A 210 7.66 37.34 5.98
C THR A 210 6.24 36.87 5.67
N GLU A 211 5.68 37.34 4.56
CA GLU A 211 4.35 36.94 4.08
C GLU A 211 4.28 35.45 3.74
N ARG A 212 5.26 34.92 2.99
CA ARG A 212 5.32 33.49 2.65
C ARG A 212 5.41 32.62 3.89
N LEU A 213 6.20 33.02 4.88
CA LEU A 213 6.36 32.24 6.11
C LEU A 213 5.10 32.29 6.98
N GLY A 214 4.51 33.47 7.16
CA GLY A 214 3.23 33.63 7.86
C GLY A 214 2.11 32.82 7.20
N SER A 215 1.94 32.96 5.88
CA SER A 215 0.96 32.20 5.09
C SER A 215 1.18 30.68 5.19
N ALA A 216 2.44 30.22 5.17
CA ALA A 216 2.77 28.80 5.34
C ALA A 216 2.38 28.28 6.74
N ILE A 217 2.61 29.08 7.79
CA ILE A 217 2.21 28.74 9.16
C ILE A 217 0.69 28.63 9.25
N SER A 218 -0.07 29.57 8.68
CA SER A 218 -1.53 29.54 8.70
C SER A 218 -2.09 28.31 8.00
N LYS A 219 -1.58 27.98 6.81
CA LYS A 219 -1.94 26.76 6.07
C LYS A 219 -1.65 25.49 6.88
N ARG A 220 -0.54 25.45 7.61
CA ARG A 220 -0.20 24.31 8.50
C ARG A 220 -1.16 24.20 9.68
N ARG A 221 -1.52 25.33 10.31
CA ARG A 221 -2.50 25.37 11.41
C ARG A 221 -3.89 24.92 10.94
N GLN A 222 -4.30 25.34 9.74
CA GLN A 222 -5.53 24.89 9.08
C GLN A 222 -5.53 23.37 8.90
N PHE A 223 -4.44 22.80 8.38
CA PHE A 223 -4.31 21.36 8.22
C PHE A 223 -4.39 20.59 9.55
N ILE A 224 -3.67 21.04 10.58
CA ILE A 224 -3.70 20.40 11.90
C ILE A 224 -5.11 20.44 12.50
N ALA A 225 -5.80 21.58 12.38
CA ALA A 225 -7.18 21.70 12.85
C ALA A 225 -8.13 20.75 12.09
N TYR A 226 -7.99 20.65 10.77
CA TYR A 226 -8.76 19.72 9.94
C TYR A 226 -8.52 18.26 10.32
N VAL A 227 -7.27 17.84 10.47
CA VAL A 227 -6.93 16.47 10.90
C VAL A 227 -7.48 16.18 12.29
N GLY A 228 -7.38 17.14 13.22
CA GLY A 228 -7.96 17.02 14.56
C GLY A 228 -9.48 16.85 14.55
N ILE A 229 -10.19 17.57 13.68
CA ILE A 229 -11.64 17.41 13.50
C ILE A 229 -11.99 15.99 13.02
N ILE A 230 -11.24 15.48 12.03
CA ILE A 230 -11.45 14.12 11.50
C ILE A 230 -11.14 13.06 12.55
N ALA A 231 -10.04 13.21 13.29
CA ALA A 231 -9.61 12.24 14.30
C ALA A 231 -10.59 12.13 15.48
N LEU A 232 -11.25 13.23 15.85
CA LEU A 232 -12.23 13.27 16.95
C LEU A 232 -13.65 12.92 16.52
N GLY A 233 -13.89 12.60 15.24
CA GLY A 233 -15.22 12.27 14.72
C GLY A 233 -16.25 13.40 14.88
N LEU A 234 -15.80 14.65 15.07
CA LEU A 234 -16.69 15.75 15.41
C LEU A 234 -17.52 16.16 14.17
N PRO A 235 -18.85 16.31 14.30
CA PRO A 235 -19.68 16.73 13.19
C PRO A 235 -19.30 18.14 12.74
N LYS A 236 -19.30 18.37 11.41
CA LYS A 236 -18.92 19.65 10.78
C LYS A 236 -19.69 20.86 11.36
N SER A 237 -20.88 20.64 11.91
CA SER A 237 -21.75 21.64 12.56
C SER A 237 -21.25 22.16 13.92
N MET A 238 -20.38 21.43 14.64
CA MET A 238 -19.86 21.85 15.96
C MET A 238 -18.78 22.94 15.89
N THR A 239 -18.29 23.26 14.70
CA THR A 239 -17.22 24.26 14.49
C THR A 239 -17.68 25.69 14.77
N LYS A 240 -18.99 25.99 14.63
CA LYS A 240 -19.55 27.29 15.02
C LYS A 240 -19.62 27.46 16.55
N SER A 241 -19.86 26.39 17.32
CA SER A 241 -20.10 26.48 18.78
C SER A 241 -18.83 26.61 19.64
N ARG A 242 -17.64 26.21 19.16
CA ARG A 242 -16.38 26.51 19.88
C ARG A 242 -16.05 28.02 19.88
N ARG A 243 -16.71 28.82 19.04
CA ARG A 243 -16.62 30.29 19.03
C ARG A 243 -17.18 30.91 20.31
N MET A 244 -18.25 30.36 20.88
CA MET A 244 -18.87 30.95 22.09
C MET A 244 -18.02 30.76 23.34
N ARG A 245 -17.36 29.61 23.51
CA ARG A 245 -16.57 29.33 24.73
C ARG A 245 -15.20 30.02 24.77
N ARG A 246 -14.61 30.38 23.62
CA ARG A 246 -13.33 31.13 23.59
C ARG A 246 -13.49 32.64 23.65
N GLN A 247 -14.62 33.20 23.17
CA GLN A 247 -14.88 34.63 23.30
C GLN A 247 -15.24 35.06 24.74
N SER A 248 -15.75 34.16 25.59
CA SER A 248 -16.03 34.51 27.00
C SER A 248 -14.76 34.63 27.86
N TRP A 249 -13.64 34.01 27.47
CA TRP A 249 -12.38 34.11 28.19
C TRP A 249 -11.60 35.41 27.92
N SER A 250 -11.87 36.08 26.79
CA SER A 250 -11.22 37.36 26.44
C SER A 250 -11.90 38.59 27.06
N ARG A 251 -13.15 38.47 27.57
CA ARG A 251 -13.83 39.57 28.28
C ARG A 251 -13.57 39.60 29.80
N ALA A 252 -13.07 38.52 30.38
CA ALA A 252 -12.85 38.43 31.83
C ALA A 252 -11.50 39.00 32.29
N ARG A 253 -10.69 39.61 31.41
CA ARG A 253 -9.33 40.09 31.74
C ARG A 253 -9.07 41.54 31.34
N LEU A 254 -10.12 42.37 31.36
CA LEU A 254 -10.02 43.83 31.27
C LEU A 254 -10.99 44.49 32.26
N GLN A 255 -10.65 44.41 33.55
CA GLN A 255 -11.10 45.37 34.55
C GLN A 255 -9.82 46.06 35.07
N PRO A 256 -9.59 47.35 34.76
CA PRO A 256 -8.42 48.06 35.22
C PRO A 256 -8.55 48.39 36.72
N PHE A 257 -7.56 47.94 37.50
CA PHE A 257 -7.33 48.43 38.86
C PHE A 257 -7.01 49.93 38.78
N SER A 258 -7.94 50.78 39.22
CA SER A 258 -7.69 52.21 39.41
C SER A 258 -7.00 52.41 40.76
N LEU A 259 -5.70 52.72 40.75
CA LEU A 259 -4.97 53.19 41.93
C LEU A 259 -5.41 54.63 42.23
N ARG A 260 -6.07 54.85 43.37
CA ARG A 260 -6.16 56.17 44.00
C ARG A 260 -4.92 56.38 44.86
N ILE A 261 -4.08 57.34 44.48
CA ILE A 261 -3.09 57.95 45.37
C ILE A 261 -3.80 59.11 46.04
N ALA A 262 -3.87 59.09 47.38
CA ALA A 262 -4.21 60.26 48.18
C ALA A 262 -2.95 60.68 48.93
N THR A 263 -2.57 61.94 48.69
CA THR A 263 -1.61 62.74 49.45
C THR A 263 -2.10 63.00 50.87
#